data_AF-A0A521I7Y1-F1
#
_entry.id   AF-A0A521I7Y1-F1
#
_cell.length_a   1.000
_cell.length_b   1.000
_cell.length_c   1.000
_cell.angle_alpha   90.00
_cell.angle_beta   90.00
_cell.angle_gamma   90.00
#
_symmetry.space_group_name_H-M   'P 1'
#
loop_
_entity.id
_entity.type
_entity.pdbx_description
1 polymer ?
#
loop_
_entity_poly.entity_id
_entity_poly.type
_entity_poly.pdbx_seq_one_letter_code
_entity_poly.pdbx_strand_id
1 'polypeptide(L)' 'MFLFEMTNGKQKLAYGATAQDAFESLRLRLSDQEMQLVLPDKYIRIPQRELQKHVHNLG' A
#
# COMPACT_ATOMS: atom_id res chain seq x y z
N MET A 1 -7.41 -6.26 1.26
CA MET A 1 -6.61 -5.01 1.28
C MET A 1 -5.25 -5.32 0.71
N PHE A 2 -4.52 -4.30 0.28
CA PHE A 2 -3.17 -4.43 -0.26
C PHE A 2 -2.22 -3.56 0.56
N LEU A 3 -1.07 -4.10 0.91
CA LEU A 3 0.04 -3.35 1.48
C LEU A 3 1.12 -3.26 0.42
N PHE A 4 1.43 -2.06 -0.02
CA PHE A 4 2.52 -1.80 -0.95
C PHE A 4 3.78 -1.47 -0.19
N GLU A 5 4.90 -2.07 -0.56
CA GLU A 5 6.20 -1.66 -0.02
C GLU A 5 6.60 -0.30 -0.56
N MET A 6 7.28 0.46 0.29
CA MET A 6 7.89 1.72 -0.07
C MET A 6 9.42 1.61 -0.01
N THR A 7 10.11 2.40 -0.83
CA THR A 7 11.58 2.46 -0.88
C THR A 7 12.22 2.88 0.45
N ASN A 8 11.47 3.56 1.32
CA ASN A 8 11.90 3.95 2.66
C ASN A 8 11.73 2.83 3.71
N GLY A 9 11.34 1.62 3.31
CA GLY A 9 11.15 0.46 4.20
C GLY A 9 9.79 0.40 4.91
N LYS A 10 8.92 1.39 4.70
CA LYS A 10 7.53 1.38 5.19
C LYS A 10 6.61 0.71 4.18
N GLN A 11 5.35 0.53 4.58
CA GLN A 11 4.28 0.03 3.74
C GLN A 11 3.12 1.01 3.68
N LYS A 12 2.41 1.06 2.55
CA LYS A 12 1.21 1.87 2.39
C LYS A 12 -0.02 0.99 2.20
N LEU A 13 -1.07 1.29 2.94
CA LEU A 13 -2.34 0.57 2.90
C LEU A 13 -3.25 1.08 1.79
N ALA A 14 -3.71 0.15 0.97
CA ALA A 14 -4.54 0.39 -0.18
C ALA A 14 -5.76 -0.53 -0.22
N TYR A 15 -6.83 -0.04 -0.85
CA TYR A 15 -8.10 -0.74 -0.99
C TYR A 15 -8.45 -0.84 -2.47
N GLY A 16 -8.79 -2.04 -2.93
CA GLY A 16 -9.14 -2.30 -4.32
C GLY A 16 -9.63 -3.74 -4.46
N ALA A 17 -10.33 -4.02 -5.56
CA ALA A 17 -10.68 -5.39 -5.93
C ALA A 17 -9.43 -6.14 -6.44
N THR A 18 -8.56 -5.42 -7.16
CA THR A 18 -7.26 -5.88 -7.65
C THR A 18 -6.11 -5.04 -7.08
N ALA A 19 -4.86 -5.51 -7.27
CA ALA A 19 -3.67 -4.73 -6.91
C ALA A 19 -3.61 -3.41 -7.70
N GLN A 20 -3.99 -3.44 -8.98
CA GLN A 20 -4.05 -2.24 -9.82
C GLN A 20 -5.04 -1.21 -9.26
N ASP A 21 -6.26 -1.63 -8.92
CA ASP A 21 -7.27 -0.73 -8.33
C ASP A 21 -6.79 -0.14 -7.01
N ALA A 22 -6.11 -0.96 -6.20
CA ALA A 22 -5.55 -0.52 -4.93
C ALA A 22 -4.43 0.52 -5.14
N PHE A 23 -3.57 0.31 -6.14
CA PHE A 23 -2.52 1.26 -6.51
C PHE A 23 -3.10 2.59 -7.03
N GLU A 24 -4.13 2.54 -7.88
CA GLU A 24 -4.83 3.75 -8.34
C GLU A 24 -5.52 4.47 -7.16
N SER A 25 -6.07 3.73 -6.19
CA SER A 25 -6.60 4.31 -4.94
C SER A 25 -5.53 5.02 -4.10
N LEU A 26 -4.26 4.61 -4.19
CA LEU A 26 -3.14 5.33 -3.57
C LEU A 26 -2.83 6.63 -4.32
N ARG A 27 -2.81 6.61 -5.66
CA ARG A 27 -2.59 7.81 -6.49
C ARG A 27 -3.59 8.93 -6.20
N LEU A 28 -4.83 8.58 -5.89
CA LEU A 28 -5.87 9.56 -5.55
C LEU A 28 -5.67 10.20 -4.16
N ARG A 29 -4.90 9.57 -3.27
CA ARG A 29 -4.76 9.98 -1.87
C ARG A 29 -3.36 10.48 -1.51
N LEU A 30 -2.35 10.08 -2.28
CA LEU A 30 -0.95 10.44 -2.05
C LEU A 30 -0.53 11.57 -2.98
N SER A 31 0.45 12.33 -2.51
CA SER A 31 1.20 13.25 -3.36
C SER A 31 2.07 12.49 -4.36
N ASP A 32 2.42 13.12 -5.49
CA ASP A 32 3.31 12.53 -6.48
C ASP A 32 4.66 12.08 -5.88
N GLN A 33 5.16 12.82 -4.90
CA GLN A 33 6.40 12.49 -4.17
C GLN A 33 6.27 11.20 -3.37
N GLU A 34 5.18 11.02 -2.63
CA GLU A 34 4.94 9.79 -1.88
C GLU A 34 4.69 8.61 -2.82
N MET A 35 4.01 8.86 -3.95
CA MET A 35 3.70 7.83 -4.93
C MET A 35 4.97 7.26 -5.59
N GLN A 36 6.00 8.10 -5.80
CA GLN A 36 7.31 7.66 -6.29
C GLN A 36 8.04 6.70 -5.33
N LEU A 37 7.72 6.76 -4.03
CA LEU A 37 8.29 5.84 -3.05
C LEU A 37 7.59 4.48 -3.08
N VAL A 38 6.36 4.39 -3.60
CA VAL A 38 5.57 3.15 -3.63
C VAL A 38 6.08 2.23 -4.74
N LEU A 39 6.31 0.96 -4.41
CA LEU A 39 6.74 -0.07 -5.34
C LEU A 39 5.51 -0.83 -5.88
N PRO A 40 5.05 -0.58 -7.12
CA PRO A 40 3.82 -1.19 -7.66
C PRO A 40 3.88 -2.71 -7.76
N ASP A 41 5.07 -3.28 -7.99
CA ASP A 41 5.28 -4.72 -8.14
C ASP A 41 5.48 -5.43 -6.80
N LYS A 42 5.72 -4.68 -5.71
CA LYS A 42 5.93 -5.22 -4.37
C LYS A 42 4.74 -4.91 -3.48
N TYR A 43 3.82 -5.86 -3.45
CA TYR A 43 2.66 -5.79 -2.59
C TYR A 43 2.31 -7.13 -1.98
N ILE A 44 1.63 -7.09 -0.84
CA ILE A 44 0.98 -8.25 -0.25
C ILE A 44 -0.51 -8.00 -0.12
N ARG A 45 -1.31 -8.99 -0.53
CA ARG A 45 -2.75 -8.97 -0.27
C ARG A 45 -3.00 -9.54 1.11
N ILE A 46 -3.56 -8.72 1.99
CA ILE A 46 -3.91 -9.14 3.35
C ILE A 46 -5.43 -9.12 3.58
N PRO A 47 -5.95 -10.09 4.36
CA PRO A 47 -7.28 -10.02 4.95
C PRO A 47 -7.40 -8.85 5.94
N GLN A 48 -8.61 -8.30 6.12
CA GLN A 48 -8.79 -7.14 7.01
C GLN A 48 -8.39 -7.40 8.47
N ARG A 49 -8.68 -8.61 8.96
CA ARG A 49 -8.29 -9.06 10.31
C ARG A 49 -6.78 -9.08 10.56
N GLU A 50 -5.96 -9.14 9.52
CA GLU A 50 -4.49 -9.20 9.66
C GLU A 50 -3.84 -7.82 9.68
N LEU A 51 -4.61 -6.75 9.45
CA LEU A 51 -4.08 -5.38 9.45
C LEU A 51 -3.34 -5.02 10.74
N GLN A 52 -3.85 -5.44 11.90
CA GLN A 52 -3.20 -5.17 13.18
C GLN A 52 -1.78 -5.74 13.24
N LYS A 53 -1.52 -6.85 12.54
CA LYS A 53 -0.17 -7.45 12.46
C LYS A 53 0.79 -6.63 11.61
N HIS A 54 0.30 -5.76 10.73
CA HIS A 54 1.12 -4.97 9.81
C HIS A 54 1.09 -3.47 10.11
N VAL A 55 0.29 -3.04 11.09
CA VAL A 55 0.10 -1.62 11.42
C VAL A 55 1.40 -0.92 11.80
N HIS A 56 2.35 -1.66 12.39
CA HIS A 56 3.66 -1.17 12.79
C HIS A 56 4.59 -0.88 11.60
N ASN A 57 4.30 -1.44 10.42
CA ASN A 57 5.05 -1.20 9.19
C ASN A 57 4.44 -0.07 8.35
N LEU A 58 3.27 0.46 8.73
CA LEU A 58 2.61 1.54 8.00
C LEU A 58 3.28 2.88 8.29
N GLY A 59 3.36 3.75 7.29
CA GLY A 59 3.62 5.16 7.58
C GLY A 59 3.73 6.09 6.42
#